data_AF-A0A2Z5R1B4-F1
#
_entry.id   AF-A0A2Z5R1B4-F1
#
_cell.length_a   1.000
_cell.length_b   1.000
_cell.length_c   1.000
_cell.angle_alpha   90.00
_cell.angle_beta   90.00
_cell.angle_gamma   90.00
#
_symmetry.space_group_name_H-M   'P 1'
#
loop_
_entity.id
_entity.type
_entity.pdbx_description
1 polymer ?
#
loop_
_entity_poly.entity_id
_entity_poly.type
_entity_poly.pdbx_seq_one_letter_code
_entity_poly.pdbx_strand_id
1 'polypeptide(L)'
;MAHYGLIPELIGRLPVVTTLQQLTEEELYQVLTEPKNALMKQYKHLFALDGVDLMFEEEAIRIVAHRAAERNSGARGLRAMMESILLPIMFDIPDRDDITAVVITEAAARGEGEPAYVLEAIEKPAKPRTRKSSTAAKKKAA
;
A
#
# COMPACT_ATOMS: atom_id res chain seq x y z
N MET A 1 38.65 -12.29 -12.95
CA MET A 1 37.94 -12.26 -14.25
C MET A 1 38.47 -13.33 -15.21
N ALA A 2 39.79 -13.46 -15.41
CA ALA A 2 40.35 -14.53 -16.25
C ALA A 2 40.00 -15.96 -15.76
N HIS A 3 40.02 -16.20 -14.45
CA HIS A 3 39.56 -17.47 -13.85
C HIS A 3 38.06 -17.77 -14.00
N TYR A 4 37.25 -16.77 -14.39
CA TYR A 4 35.81 -16.92 -14.65
C TYR A 4 35.49 -17.09 -16.15
N GLY A 5 36.51 -17.38 -16.98
CA GLY A 5 36.35 -17.65 -18.41
C GLY A 5 36.40 -16.42 -19.33
N LEU A 6 36.69 -15.23 -18.81
CA LEU A 6 36.87 -14.03 -19.62
C LEU A 6 38.28 -13.98 -20.23
N ILE A 7 38.39 -13.74 -21.54
CA ILE A 7 39.68 -13.64 -22.23
C ILE A 7 40.43 -12.35 -21.85
N PRO A 8 41.77 -12.37 -21.72
CA PRO A 8 42.57 -11.21 -21.32
C PRO A 8 42.41 -9.98 -22.22
N GLU A 9 42.24 -10.18 -23.53
CA GLU A 9 42.05 -9.11 -24.52
C GLU A 9 40.75 -8.33 -24.27
N LEU A 10 39.70 -9.01 -23.81
CA LEU A 10 38.42 -8.40 -23.48
C LEU A 10 38.51 -7.62 -22.16
N ILE A 11 39.18 -8.20 -21.16
CA ILE A 11 39.43 -7.53 -19.88
C ILE A 11 40.25 -6.24 -20.10
N GLY A 12 41.24 -6.29 -20.98
CA GLY A 12 42.05 -5.12 -21.35
C GLY A 12 41.27 -3.99 -22.04
N ARG A 13 40.08 -4.27 -22.61
CA ARG A 13 39.20 -3.27 -23.23
C ARG A 13 38.14 -2.70 -22.28
N LEU A 14 38.07 -3.18 -21.04
CA LEU A 14 37.15 -2.71 -20.00
C LEU A 14 37.94 -2.04 -18.85
N PRO A 15 38.50 -0.83 -19.07
CA PRO A 15 39.41 -0.19 -18.11
C PRO A 15 38.73 0.31 -16.84
N VAL A 16 37.40 0.42 -16.85
CA VAL A 16 36.61 0.88 -15.70
C VAL A 16 35.89 -0.33 -15.10
N VAL A 17 36.23 -0.63 -13.83
CA VAL A 17 35.58 -1.68 -13.05
C VAL A 17 34.96 -1.03 -11.83
N THR A 18 33.67 -1.27 -11.63
CA THR A 18 32.96 -0.90 -10.40
C THR A 18 32.24 -2.11 -9.84
N THR A 19 32.05 -2.13 -8.53
CA THR A 19 31.25 -3.13 -7.83
C THR A 19 29.98 -2.48 -7.32
N LEU A 20 28.91 -3.27 -7.20
CA LEU A 20 27.68 -2.87 -6.55
C LEU A 20 27.60 -3.55 -5.18
N GLN A 21 27.08 -2.82 -4.20
CA GLN A 21 26.83 -3.35 -2.87
C GLN A 21 25.45 -4.03 -2.85
N GLN A 22 25.27 -4.98 -1.93
CA GLN A 22 23.94 -5.53 -1.67
C GLN A 22 23.09 -4.49 -0.96
N LEU A 23 21.80 -4.47 -1.30
CA LEU A 23 20.84 -3.57 -0.68
C LEU A 23 20.57 -4.00 0.75
N THR A 24 20.65 -3.04 1.65
CA THR A 24 20.20 -3.14 3.04
C THR A 24 18.68 -3.03 3.14
N GLU A 25 18.12 -3.40 4.30
CA GLU A 25 16.69 -3.24 4.58
C GLU A 25 16.23 -1.79 4.42
N GLU A 26 17.00 -0.83 4.93
CA GLU A 26 16.69 0.60 4.81
C GLU A 26 16.72 1.08 3.35
N GLU A 27 17.65 0.59 2.54
CA GLU A 27 17.68 0.91 1.10
C GLU A 27 16.48 0.29 0.36
N LEU A 28 16.04 -0.92 0.75
CA LEU A 28 14.83 -1.52 0.20
C LEU A 28 13.57 -0.73 0.58
N TYR A 29 13.51 -0.22 1.81
CA TYR A 29 12.45 0.70 2.24
C TYR A 29 12.43 1.97 1.38
N GLN A 30 13.59 2.57 1.14
CA GLN A 30 13.70 3.76 0.28
C GLN A 30 13.27 3.45 -1.16
N VAL A 31 13.65 2.30 -1.71
CA VAL A 31 13.21 1.85 -3.04
C VAL A 31 11.69 1.73 -3.15
N LEU A 32 11.01 1.33 -2.07
CA LEU A 32 9.54 1.22 -2.03
C LEU A 32 8.82 2.58 -1.98
N THR A 33 9.46 3.63 -1.48
CA THR A 33 8.78 4.88 -1.06
C THR A 33 9.26 6.12 -1.82
N GLU A 34 10.57 6.30 -1.96
CA GLU A 34 11.20 7.54 -2.42
C GLU A 34 11.23 7.73 -3.95
N PRO A 35 11.68 6.77 -4.77
CA PRO A 35 11.93 7.04 -6.18
C PRO A 35 10.66 7.47 -6.91
N LYS A 36 10.83 8.21 -8.00
CA LYS A 36 9.69 8.67 -8.81
C LYS A 36 8.80 7.50 -9.27
N ASN A 37 9.42 6.36 -9.56
CA ASN A 37 8.76 5.13 -10.01
C ASN A 37 8.66 4.08 -8.90
N ALA A 38 8.58 4.50 -7.64
CA ALA A 38 8.43 3.60 -6.49
C ALA A 38 7.18 2.72 -6.62
N LEU A 39 7.29 1.45 -6.20
CA LEU A 39 6.19 0.47 -6.30
C LEU A 39 4.92 0.96 -5.59
N MET A 40 5.05 1.61 -4.44
CA MET A 40 3.89 2.15 -3.73
C MET A 40 3.15 3.21 -4.52
N LYS A 41 3.87 4.10 -5.22
CA LYS A 41 3.24 5.13 -6.06
C LYS A 41 2.51 4.49 -7.24
N GLN A 42 3.08 3.42 -7.80
CA GLN A 42 2.44 2.65 -8.88
C GLN A 42 1.14 2.00 -8.41
N TYR A 43 1.15 1.31 -7.26
CA TYR A 43 -0.05 0.65 -6.73
C TYR A 43 -1.11 1.64 -6.24
N LYS A 44 -0.71 2.75 -5.60
CA LYS A 44 -1.64 3.83 -5.26
C LYS A 44 -2.34 4.39 -6.49
N HIS A 45 -1.60 4.62 -7.56
CA HIS A 45 -2.19 5.10 -8.80
C HIS A 45 -3.14 4.07 -9.42
N LEU A 46 -2.77 2.78 -9.37
CA LEU A 46 -3.61 1.70 -9.89
C LEU A 46 -4.95 1.61 -9.15
N PHE A 47 -4.94 1.62 -7.82
CA PHE A 47 -6.18 1.62 -7.02
C PHE A 47 -7.02 2.89 -7.23
N ALA A 48 -6.37 4.04 -7.46
CA ALA A 48 -7.08 5.28 -7.74
C ALA A 48 -7.83 5.25 -9.08
N LEU A 49 -7.47 4.37 -10.03
CA LEU A 49 -8.25 4.15 -11.26
C LEU A 49 -9.62 3.51 -10.97
N ASP A 50 -9.70 2.72 -9.89
CA ASP A 50 -10.92 2.09 -9.39
C ASP A 50 -11.63 2.94 -8.33
N GLY A 51 -11.18 4.19 -8.11
CA GLY A 51 -11.78 5.12 -7.14
C GLY A 51 -11.44 4.82 -5.67
N VAL A 52 -10.47 3.94 -5.40
CA VAL A 52 -10.09 3.52 -4.05
C VAL A 52 -8.73 4.13 -3.64
N ASP A 53 -8.65 4.69 -2.44
CA ASP A 53 -7.39 5.17 -1.87
C ASP A 53 -6.60 4.02 -1.21
N LEU A 54 -5.35 3.81 -1.64
CA LEU A 54 -4.45 2.81 -1.02
C LEU A 54 -3.47 3.48 -0.04
N MET A 55 -3.48 3.01 1.21
CA MET A 55 -2.61 3.47 2.29
C MET A 55 -1.80 2.31 2.87
N PHE A 56 -0.62 2.61 3.39
CA PHE A 56 0.26 1.65 4.04
C PHE A 56 0.65 2.19 5.40
N GLU A 57 0.56 1.35 6.43
CA GLU A 57 1.22 1.63 7.71
C GLU A 57 2.74 1.57 7.53
N GLU A 58 3.48 2.41 8.25
CA GLU A 58 4.95 2.43 8.16
C GLU A 58 5.56 1.05 8.48
N GLU A 59 5.02 0.37 9.49
CA GLU A 59 5.44 -0.99 9.88
C GLU A 59 5.19 -2.00 8.77
N ALA A 60 4.10 -1.88 8.01
CA ALA A 60 3.84 -2.75 6.86
C ALA A 60 4.95 -2.62 5.80
N ILE A 61 5.43 -1.40 5.56
CA ILE A 61 6.53 -1.14 4.61
C ILE A 61 7.82 -1.79 5.10
N ARG A 62 8.14 -1.62 6.38
CA ARG A 62 9.34 -2.19 7.01
C ARG A 62 9.32 -3.72 6.94
N ILE A 63 8.18 -4.36 7.23
CA ILE A 63 8.02 -5.82 7.11
C ILE A 63 8.27 -6.31 5.68
N VAL A 64 7.78 -5.61 4.67
CA VAL A 64 8.01 -5.98 3.27
C VAL A 64 9.51 -5.85 2.92
N ALA A 65 10.15 -4.76 3.33
CA ALA A 65 11.59 -4.55 3.11
C ALA A 65 12.45 -5.62 3.80
N HIS A 66 12.15 -5.91 5.08
CA HIS A 66 12.82 -6.94 5.87
C HIS A 66 12.74 -8.31 5.20
N ARG A 67 11.53 -8.75 4.85
CA ARG A 67 11.32 -10.06 4.20
C ARG A 67 11.99 -10.17 2.83
N ALA A 68 12.06 -9.06 2.08
CA ALA A 68 12.76 -9.03 0.80
C ALA A 68 14.29 -9.16 0.98
N ALA A 69 14.84 -8.56 2.04
CA ALA A 69 16.24 -8.71 2.44
C ALA A 69 16.56 -10.16 2.83
N GLU A 70 15.73 -10.79 3.68
CA GLU A 70 15.90 -12.20 4.10
C GLU A 70 15.93 -13.17 2.91
N ARG A 71 15.10 -12.91 1.89
CA ARG A 71 15.02 -13.73 0.68
C ARG A 71 16.19 -13.51 -0.31
N ASN A 72 17.15 -12.63 0.00
CA ASN A 72 18.31 -12.29 -0.86
C ASN A 72 17.92 -11.98 -2.32
N SER A 73 16.72 -11.45 -2.50
CA SER A 73 16.09 -11.24 -3.82
C SER A 73 16.32 -9.82 -4.35
N GLY A 74 16.88 -8.94 -3.52
CA GLY A 74 17.11 -7.53 -3.81
C GLY A 74 15.82 -6.79 -4.17
N ALA A 75 15.96 -5.66 -4.86
CA ALA A 75 14.82 -4.83 -5.27
C ALA A 75 13.82 -5.56 -6.19
N ARG A 76 14.24 -6.62 -6.89
CA ARG A 76 13.36 -7.41 -7.76
C ARG A 76 12.31 -8.20 -6.97
N GLY A 77 12.68 -8.69 -5.78
CA GLY A 77 11.75 -9.43 -4.93
C GLY A 77 10.65 -8.57 -4.30
N LEU A 78 10.87 -7.26 -4.17
CA LEU A 78 9.89 -6.34 -3.60
C LEU A 78 8.57 -6.38 -4.37
N ARG A 79 8.61 -6.43 -5.71
CA ARG A 79 7.38 -6.52 -6.52
C ARG A 79 6.61 -7.80 -6.23
N ALA A 80 7.29 -8.95 -6.20
CA ALA A 80 6.63 -10.24 -5.94
C ALA A 80 5.99 -10.28 -4.54
N MET A 81 6.66 -9.69 -3.55
CA MET A 81 6.11 -9.58 -2.19
C MET A 81 4.86 -8.69 -2.17
N MET A 82 4.93 -7.51 -2.78
CA MET A 82 3.79 -6.60 -2.87
C MET A 82 2.61 -7.23 -3.60
N GLU A 83 2.87 -7.93 -4.71
CA GLU A 83 1.85 -8.60 -5.50
C GLU A 83 1.16 -9.72 -4.71
N SER A 84 1.91 -10.48 -3.91
CA SER A 84 1.30 -11.51 -3.04
C SER A 84 0.32 -10.94 -2.00
N ILE A 85 0.54 -9.70 -1.55
CA ILE A 85 -0.33 -9.01 -0.58
C ILE A 85 -1.52 -8.35 -1.28
N LEU A 86 -1.28 -7.70 -2.42
CA LEU A 86 -2.27 -6.85 -3.08
C LEU A 86 -3.16 -7.62 -4.07
N LEU A 87 -2.70 -8.73 -4.66
CA LEU A 87 -3.45 -9.44 -5.70
C LEU A 87 -4.85 -9.90 -5.24
N PRO A 88 -5.05 -10.45 -4.03
CA PRO A 88 -6.39 -10.79 -3.55
C PRO A 88 -7.29 -9.54 -3.44
N ILE A 89 -6.74 -8.44 -2.93
CA ILE A 89 -7.46 -7.17 -2.74
C ILE A 89 -7.88 -6.58 -4.09
N MET A 90 -6.98 -6.62 -5.08
CA MET A 90 -7.26 -6.15 -6.44
C MET A 90 -8.33 -6.99 -7.15
N PHE A 91 -8.51 -8.25 -6.75
CA PHE A 91 -9.57 -9.08 -7.30
C PHE A 91 -10.93 -8.75 -6.66
N ASP A 92 -10.94 -8.41 -5.37
CA ASP A 92 -12.17 -8.13 -4.64
C ASP A 92 -12.71 -6.71 -4.86
N ILE A 93 -11.84 -5.71 -5.08
CA ILE A 93 -12.23 -4.30 -5.22
C ILE A 93 -13.22 -4.05 -6.38
N PRO A 94 -13.00 -4.56 -7.61
CA PRO A 94 -13.88 -4.28 -8.73
C PRO A 94 -15.33 -4.71 -8.52
N ASP A 95 -15.58 -5.68 -7.64
CA ASP A 95 -16.92 -6.17 -7.30
C ASP A 95 -17.54 -5.44 -6.09
N ARG A 96 -16.83 -4.49 -5.48
CA ARG A 96 -17.21 -3.82 -4.23
C ARG A 96 -17.22 -2.29 -4.36
N ASP A 97 -18.42 -1.74 -4.56
CA ASP A 97 -18.66 -0.29 -4.61
C ASP A 97 -18.69 0.40 -3.23
N ASP A 98 -18.66 -0.36 -2.14
CA ASP A 98 -18.78 0.16 -0.77
C ASP A 98 -17.44 0.63 -0.18
N ILE A 99 -16.31 0.36 -0.84
CA ILE A 99 -14.96 0.64 -0.33
C ILE A 99 -14.45 1.98 -0.86
N THR A 100 -14.04 2.87 0.04
CA THR A 100 -13.39 4.15 -0.33
C THR A 100 -11.88 4.12 -0.15
N ALA A 101 -11.37 3.33 0.80
CA ALA A 101 -9.94 3.19 1.03
C ALA A 101 -9.55 1.82 1.58
N VAL A 102 -8.32 1.40 1.29
CA VAL A 102 -7.68 0.20 1.82
C VAL A 102 -6.41 0.59 2.57
N VAL A 103 -6.28 0.13 3.81
CA VAL A 103 -5.09 0.31 4.62
C VAL A 103 -4.39 -1.03 4.79
N ILE A 104 -3.16 -1.12 4.27
CA ILE A 104 -2.30 -2.29 4.46
C ILE A 104 -1.64 -2.18 5.83
N THR A 105 -2.07 -3.08 6.72
CA THR A 105 -1.57 -3.18 8.10
C THR A 105 -0.32 -4.05 8.19
N GLU A 106 0.37 -3.98 9.33
CA GLU A 106 1.49 -4.88 9.62
C GLU A 106 1.09 -6.38 9.47
N ALA A 107 -0.08 -6.77 9.99
CA ALA A 107 -0.56 -8.14 9.92
C ALA A 107 -0.82 -8.60 8.48
N ALA A 108 -1.39 -7.73 7.64
CA ALA A 108 -1.59 -7.99 6.22
C ALA A 108 -0.25 -8.12 5.47
N ALA A 109 0.73 -7.27 5.77
CA ALA A 109 2.08 -7.40 5.23
C ALA A 109 2.80 -8.67 5.69
N ARG A 110 2.46 -9.17 6.89
CA ARG A 110 2.91 -10.47 7.39
C ARG A 110 2.20 -11.65 6.72
N GLY A 111 1.06 -11.44 6.06
CA GLY A 111 0.22 -12.51 5.52
C GLY A 111 -0.53 -13.29 6.61
N GLU A 112 -0.67 -12.69 7.79
CA GLU A 112 -1.28 -13.30 8.98
C GLU A 112 -2.65 -12.68 9.31
N GLY A 113 -3.09 -11.68 8.54
CA GLY A 113 -4.38 -11.01 8.71
C GLY A 113 -4.85 -10.32 7.44
N GLU A 114 -6.07 -9.77 7.50
CA GLU A 114 -6.67 -9.02 6.39
C GLU A 114 -6.30 -7.53 6.45
N PRO A 115 -6.26 -6.84 5.30
CA PRO A 115 -6.15 -5.39 5.26
C PRO A 115 -7.40 -4.73 5.89
N ALA A 116 -7.26 -3.50 6.34
CA ALA A 116 -8.40 -2.74 6.84
C ALA A 116 -9.10 -2.02 5.69
N TYR A 117 -10.41 -2.24 5.54
CA TYR A 117 -11.26 -1.57 4.57
C TYR A 117 -12.00 -0.40 5.21
N VAL A 118 -11.94 0.76 4.57
CA VAL A 118 -12.75 1.92 4.92
C VAL A 118 -13.94 1.96 3.97
N LEU A 119 -15.14 1.91 4.53
CA LEU A 119 -16.38 1.89 3.76
C LEU A 119 -16.98 3.29 3.67
N GLU A 120 -17.70 3.56 2.58
CA GLU A 120 -18.46 4.79 2.43
C GLU A 120 -19.57 4.82 3.49
N ALA A 121 -19.51 5.80 4.40
CA ALA A 121 -20.57 6.03 5.36
C ALA A 121 -21.79 6.57 4.60
N ILE A 122 -22.76 5.70 4.32
CA ILE A 122 -24.07 6.13 3.82
C ILE A 122 -24.70 7.01 4.91
N GLU A 123 -24.62 8.34 4.77
CA GLU A 123 -25.40 9.27 5.58
C GLU A 123 -26.88 8.98 5.32
N LYS A 124 -27.50 8.17 6.19
CA LYS A 124 -28.95 8.00 6.20
C LYS A 124 -29.58 9.39 6.40
N PRO A 125 -30.50 9.84 5.52
CA PRO A 125 -31.11 11.15 5.69
C PRO A 125 -31.80 11.22 7.05
N ALA A 126 -31.37 12.17 7.88
CA ALA A 126 -31.92 12.39 9.21
C ALA A 126 -33.43 12.63 9.10
N LYS A 127 -34.22 11.70 9.65
CA LYS A 127 -35.68 11.78 9.70
C LYS A 127 -36.09 13.12 10.34
N PRO A 128 -37.01 13.90 9.74
CA PRO A 128 -37.40 15.19 10.29
C PRO A 128 -38.06 14.94 11.66
N ARG A 129 -37.43 15.44 12.72
CA ARG A 129 -38.03 15.50 14.06
C ARG A 129 -39.28 16.38 13.95
N THR A 130 -40.44 15.75 14.01
CA THR A 130 -41.72 16.44 14.15
C THR A 130 -41.67 17.30 15.40
N ARG A 131 -41.72 18.61 15.18
CA ARG A 131 -41.88 19.63 16.22
C ARG A 131 -43.18 19.33 16.95
N LYS A 132 -43.11 18.91 18.23
CA LYS A 132 -44.29 18.83 19.09
C LYS A 132 -44.93 20.21 19.13
N SER A 133 -46.23 20.22 18.84
CA SER A 133 -47.15 21.33 18.95
C SER A 133 -47.10 21.96 20.35
N SER A 134 -46.70 23.23 20.39
CA SER A 134 -47.06 24.12 21.49
C SER A 134 -48.38 24.79 21.13
N THR A 135 -49.50 24.27 21.64
CA THR A 135 -50.78 25.00 21.63
C THR A 135 -51.35 25.07 23.04
N ALA A 136 -51.17 26.25 23.63
CA ALA A 136 -52.08 27.01 24.49
C ALA A 136 -53.01 26.29 25.48
N ALA A 137 -52.85 26.65 26.76
CA ALA A 137 -53.99 26.89 27.65
C ALA A 137 -53.69 28.11 28.54
N LYS A 138 -54.22 29.27 28.12
CA LYS A 138 -54.28 30.51 28.91
C LYS A 138 -55.75 30.89 29.04
N LYS A 139 -56.27 30.91 30.27
CA LYS A 139 -57.44 31.67 30.80
C LYS A 139 -57.96 30.95 32.06
N LYS A 140 -58.53 31.57 33.09
CA LYS A 140 -58.68 32.96 33.61
C LYS A 140 -59.60 32.81 34.85
N ALA A 141 -59.81 33.93 35.55
CA ALA A 141 -60.91 34.22 36.50
C ALA A 141 -60.68 33.70 37.93
N ALA A 142 -60.95 34.45 38.99
CA ALA A 142 -61.43 35.82 39.19
C ALA A 142 -60.96 36.27 40.59
#